data_AF-R0J0M6-F1
#
_entry.id   AF-R0J0M6-F1
#
_cell.length_a   1.000
_cell.length_b   1.000
_cell.length_c   1.000
_cell.angle_alpha   90.00
_cell.angle_beta   90.00
_cell.angle_gamma   90.00
#
_symmetry.space_group_name_H-M   'P 1'
#
loop_
_entity.id
_entity.type
_entity.pdbx_description
1 polymer ?
#
loop_
_entity_poly.entity_id
_entity_poly.type
_entity_poly.pdbx_seq_one_letter_code
_entity_poly.pdbx_strand_id
1 'polypeptide(L)'
;MTSTNNNDDVVVSPFETEKDFRQALDCLAEAFGHQVKDAVWRLMNPGWDTEEGKAKLALDMMESWKSTTTNKDGQLNALYLKATLPDPEQPSERRVVGIAVWKQLSFVEGYGDAFTGDMSATTSQLDEKNQRFATQMFNSLWKRRIEYMHEVKASGRTPPAIFVLDVCAVDPAFQRRGIAAKLVEAGLADAKNRGDLECTTEGSSMGRAVYQRLGFKDEGTGDIVFEVDDEFKTWDKPPNVTSQKNMPIVDIHTHVYPPKYMELLRSRSTVPYVRTFPDAPDSARLIILPGEDDASMPSTSRGRPIGQEYYEIKEKIAFMDLHKIDKSVISLANPWLDFLPADEAGDAARNINDDVNDQCSQYPGRLYFFGTLPLSASPDVITAEIERLSTLKYARGVIMGTSGLGQGLDDAALDPVYAALEKHNQLIFLHPHYGLPTSVYGPRASEYGHVLPLALGFPLETTIAVTRMLLSGVWDRFTKLSVLLAHSGGTLPFLAGRIESCILHDGHLKKHGKTQNRREVWDILKTNIYLDAVIYSEVGLKAALDASGSDRLLFGTDHPFFPPLEEDAKEWHSVNANYGAISKAFATDDKKAQDVLGGNAVRILRLD
;
A
#
# COMPACT_ATOMS: atom_id res chain seq x y z
N MET A 1 13.90 -23.07 -33.62
CA MET A 1 13.16 -21.79 -33.48
C MET A 1 13.97 -20.92 -32.56
N THR A 2 14.53 -19.85 -33.12
CA THR A 2 15.53 -18.95 -32.56
C THR A 2 14.99 -18.14 -31.40
N SER A 3 15.74 -18.11 -30.30
CA SER A 3 15.45 -17.37 -29.08
C SER A 3 15.64 -15.86 -29.31
N THR A 4 14.68 -15.05 -28.88
CA THR A 4 14.80 -13.60 -28.81
C THR A 4 15.28 -13.20 -27.41
N ASN A 5 16.59 -13.20 -27.19
CA ASN A 5 17.22 -12.45 -26.10
C ASN A 5 17.62 -11.09 -26.66
N ASN A 6 17.00 -9.99 -26.23
CA ASN A 6 17.47 -8.64 -26.55
C ASN A 6 18.03 -7.98 -25.26
N ASN A 7 19.15 -8.53 -24.80
CA ASN A 7 19.96 -8.05 -23.67
C ASN A 7 21.34 -7.54 -24.14
N ASP A 8 21.44 -7.31 -25.45
CA ASP A 8 22.66 -6.95 -26.17
C ASP A 8 22.86 -5.44 -25.97
N ASP A 9 23.81 -4.96 -25.17
CA ASP A 9 25.21 -5.35 -25.21
C ASP A 9 25.85 -4.88 -23.89
N VAL A 10 25.43 -5.38 -22.71
CA VAL A 10 26.07 -4.95 -21.43
C VAL A 10 27.36 -5.72 -21.21
N VAL A 11 28.48 -5.01 -21.15
CA VAL A 11 29.83 -5.56 -20.89
C VAL A 11 30.30 -5.12 -19.51
N VAL A 12 30.68 -6.09 -18.67
CA VAL A 12 31.30 -5.84 -17.36
C VAL A 12 32.79 -6.07 -17.46
N SER A 13 33.59 -5.12 -17.01
CA SER A 13 35.06 -5.20 -16.99
C SER A 13 35.64 -4.41 -15.81
N PRO A 14 36.93 -4.60 -15.47
CA PRO A 14 37.61 -3.72 -14.53
C PRO A 14 37.71 -2.27 -15.04
N PHE A 15 37.95 -1.33 -14.12
CA PHE A 15 38.33 0.05 -14.46
C PHE A 15 39.74 0.08 -15.06
N GLU A 16 39.96 0.95 -16.04
CA GLU A 16 41.23 1.02 -16.79
C GLU A 16 41.71 2.47 -17.00
N THR A 17 40.79 3.43 -17.10
CA THR A 17 41.08 4.80 -17.53
C THR A 17 40.49 5.84 -16.60
N GLU A 18 41.03 7.07 -16.61
CA GLU A 18 40.44 8.21 -15.87
C GLU A 18 38.99 8.48 -16.30
N LYS A 19 38.65 8.25 -17.57
CA LYS A 19 37.28 8.38 -18.10
C LYS A 19 36.29 7.47 -17.37
N ASP A 20 36.72 6.28 -16.95
CA ASP A 20 35.87 5.35 -16.21
C ASP A 20 35.48 5.90 -14.84
N PHE A 21 36.42 6.52 -14.12
CA PHE A 21 36.16 7.10 -12.80
C PHE A 21 35.21 8.28 -12.87
N ARG A 22 35.35 9.14 -13.89
CA ARG A 22 34.43 10.26 -14.11
C ARG A 22 33.01 9.78 -14.37
N GLN A 23 32.82 8.87 -15.32
CA GLN A 23 31.48 8.35 -15.64
C GLN A 23 30.88 7.50 -14.53
N ALA A 24 31.72 6.79 -13.76
CA ALA A 24 31.26 6.06 -12.59
C ALA A 24 30.77 7.00 -11.48
N LEU A 25 31.44 8.14 -11.30
CA LEU A 25 30.96 9.15 -10.37
C LEU A 25 29.63 9.75 -10.81
N ASP A 26 29.41 9.95 -12.12
CA ASP A 26 28.08 10.34 -12.61
C ASP A 26 27.02 9.30 -12.25
N CYS A 27 27.31 8.01 -12.40
CA CYS A 27 26.39 6.95 -11.97
C CYS A 27 26.08 7.03 -10.46
N LEU A 28 27.09 7.32 -9.62
CA LEU A 28 26.93 7.48 -8.17
C LEU A 28 26.13 8.75 -7.83
N ALA A 29 26.40 9.87 -8.49
CA ALA A 29 25.67 11.12 -8.31
C ALA A 29 24.19 10.97 -8.69
N GLU A 30 23.90 10.30 -9.81
CA GLU A 30 22.52 10.04 -10.22
C GLU A 30 21.81 9.06 -9.28
N ALA A 31 22.49 7.97 -8.88
CA ALA A 31 21.89 6.96 -8.01
C ALA A 31 21.71 7.47 -6.56
N PHE A 32 22.78 7.94 -5.92
CA PHE A 32 22.78 8.31 -4.51
C PHE A 32 22.41 9.78 -4.27
N GLY A 33 22.84 10.69 -5.14
CA GLY A 33 22.55 12.12 -5.02
C GLY A 33 21.13 12.49 -5.47
N HIS A 34 20.74 12.14 -6.71
CA HIS A 34 19.46 12.55 -7.30
C HIS A 34 18.30 11.59 -7.01
N GLN A 35 18.46 10.29 -7.28
CA GLN A 35 17.38 9.31 -7.14
C GLN A 35 17.08 9.02 -5.67
N VAL A 36 18.09 8.58 -4.92
CA VAL A 36 17.94 8.17 -3.52
C VAL A 36 17.96 9.37 -2.57
N LYS A 37 18.65 10.46 -2.93
CA LYS A 37 18.89 11.62 -2.07
C LYS A 37 19.52 11.22 -0.74
N ASP A 38 20.45 10.29 -0.77
CA ASP A 38 21.13 9.77 0.41
C ASP A 38 21.86 10.90 1.15
N ALA A 39 21.41 11.19 2.36
CA ALA A 39 21.91 12.33 3.13
C ALA A 39 23.38 12.17 3.54
N VAL A 40 23.81 10.94 3.87
CA VAL A 40 25.19 10.68 4.27
C VAL A 40 26.09 10.68 3.05
N TRP A 41 25.67 10.07 1.93
CA TRP A 41 26.46 10.11 0.71
C TRP A 41 26.67 11.56 0.24
N ARG A 42 25.61 12.38 0.22
CA ARG A 42 25.71 13.80 -0.16
C ARG A 42 26.60 14.60 0.78
N LEU A 43 26.53 14.32 2.08
CA LEU A 43 27.40 14.95 3.08
C LEU A 43 28.87 14.57 2.88
N MET A 44 29.14 13.30 2.58
CA MET A 44 30.50 12.77 2.43
C MET A 44 31.16 13.14 1.09
N ASN A 45 30.38 13.57 0.10
CA ASN A 45 30.86 13.91 -1.23
C ASN A 45 30.55 15.38 -1.58
N PRO A 46 31.16 16.36 -0.89
CA PRO A 46 30.88 17.77 -1.17
C PRO A 46 31.22 18.14 -2.62
N GLY A 47 30.31 18.85 -3.29
CA GLY A 47 30.44 19.20 -4.71
C GLY A 47 30.08 18.06 -5.68
N TRP A 48 29.41 17.00 -5.21
CA TRP A 48 28.88 15.94 -6.07
C TRP A 48 27.94 16.42 -7.18
N ASP A 49 27.35 17.61 -7.00
CA ASP A 49 26.39 18.26 -7.89
C ASP A 49 27.03 19.35 -8.78
N THR A 50 28.35 19.55 -8.70
CA THR A 50 29.10 20.49 -9.56
C THR A 50 30.14 19.77 -10.39
N GLU A 51 30.43 20.27 -11.59
CA GLU A 51 31.42 19.65 -12.49
C GLU A 51 32.83 19.66 -11.88
N GLU A 52 33.23 20.76 -11.23
CA GLU A 52 34.54 20.86 -10.57
C GLU A 52 34.64 19.91 -9.36
N GLY A 53 33.57 19.79 -8.58
CA GLY A 53 33.52 18.88 -7.43
C GLY A 53 33.53 17.42 -7.85
N LYS A 54 32.75 17.07 -8.89
CA LYS A 54 32.79 15.74 -9.50
C LYS A 54 34.18 15.39 -10.05
N ALA A 55 34.83 16.31 -10.74
CA ALA A 55 36.19 16.08 -11.24
C ALA A 55 37.17 15.76 -10.11
N LYS A 56 37.07 16.46 -8.97
CA LYS A 56 37.89 16.18 -7.78
C LYS A 56 37.59 14.81 -7.17
N LEU A 57 36.31 14.49 -6.94
CA LEU A 57 35.89 13.20 -6.37
C LEU A 57 36.32 12.01 -7.25
N ALA A 58 36.30 12.16 -8.57
CA ALA A 58 36.79 11.14 -9.51
C ALA A 58 38.31 10.93 -9.38
N LEU A 59 39.09 12.00 -9.14
CA LEU A 59 40.52 11.88 -8.86
C LEU A 59 40.78 11.17 -7.52
N ASP A 60 40.05 11.52 -6.47
CA ASP A 60 40.17 10.88 -5.15
C ASP A 60 39.86 9.36 -5.23
N MET A 61 38.83 8.99 -6.00
CA MET A 61 38.49 7.59 -6.27
C MET A 61 39.59 6.87 -7.07
N MET A 62 40.20 7.56 -8.04
CA MET A 62 41.31 7.01 -8.83
C MET A 62 42.59 6.84 -7.97
N GLU A 63 42.89 7.77 -7.08
CA GLU A 63 44.02 7.65 -6.13
C GLU A 63 43.81 6.48 -5.16
N SER A 64 42.58 6.29 -4.69
CA SER A 64 42.20 5.12 -3.87
C SER A 64 42.37 3.81 -4.66
N TRP A 65 41.99 3.80 -5.94
CA TRP A 65 42.22 2.63 -6.80
C TRP A 65 43.72 2.35 -7.00
N LYS A 66 44.54 3.38 -7.25
CA LYS A 66 46.00 3.23 -7.43
C LYS A 66 46.72 2.75 -6.16
N SER A 67 46.18 3.06 -4.99
CA SER A 67 46.74 2.63 -3.70
C SER A 67 46.23 1.26 -3.22
N THR A 68 45.46 0.56 -4.05
CA THR A 68 44.95 -0.79 -3.73
C THR A 68 46.08 -1.76 -3.38
N THR A 69 45.98 -2.38 -2.21
CA THR A 69 46.92 -3.40 -1.72
C THR A 69 46.66 -4.76 -2.36
N THR A 70 47.54 -5.73 -2.13
CA THR A 70 47.36 -7.11 -2.60
C THR A 70 47.32 -8.09 -1.42
N ASN A 71 46.60 -9.20 -1.61
CA ASN A 71 46.69 -10.34 -0.72
C ASN A 71 47.99 -11.14 -0.98
N LYS A 72 48.25 -12.15 -0.16
CA LYS A 72 49.43 -13.02 -0.22
C LYS A 72 49.61 -13.75 -1.56
N ASP A 73 48.53 -13.91 -2.32
CA ASP A 73 48.50 -14.58 -3.62
C ASP A 73 48.68 -13.57 -4.78
N GLY A 74 48.96 -12.31 -4.46
CA GLY A 74 49.21 -11.23 -5.42
C GLY A 74 47.95 -10.62 -6.04
N GLN A 75 46.76 -10.97 -5.55
CA GLN A 75 45.50 -10.44 -6.07
C GLN A 75 45.13 -9.14 -5.36
N LEU A 76 44.58 -8.17 -6.10
CA LEU A 76 44.14 -6.90 -5.53
C LEU A 76 43.07 -7.12 -4.45
N ASN A 77 43.20 -6.40 -3.33
CA ASN A 77 42.22 -6.43 -2.25
C ASN A 77 40.97 -5.61 -2.56
N ALA A 78 41.01 -4.69 -3.53
CA ALA A 78 39.84 -3.99 -4.03
C ALA A 78 39.67 -4.22 -5.55
N LEU A 79 38.45 -4.60 -5.95
CA LEU A 79 38.07 -4.83 -7.34
C LEU A 79 37.02 -3.80 -7.76
N TYR A 80 37.38 -2.94 -8.71
CA TYR A 80 36.50 -1.92 -9.26
C TYR A 80 35.99 -2.38 -10.63
N LEU A 81 34.68 -2.61 -10.74
CA LEU A 81 34.00 -3.13 -11.92
C LEU A 81 33.09 -2.08 -12.53
N LYS A 82 33.21 -1.84 -13.83
CA LYS A 82 32.31 -1.00 -14.63
C LYS A 82 31.42 -1.87 -15.49
N ALA A 83 30.16 -1.47 -15.64
CA ALA A 83 29.26 -1.97 -16.66
C ALA A 83 29.10 -0.92 -17.75
N THR A 84 29.28 -1.31 -19.00
CA THR A 84 29.20 -0.40 -20.14
C THR A 84 28.16 -0.84 -21.16
N LEU A 85 27.58 0.15 -21.85
CA LEU A 85 26.67 -0.01 -22.99
C LEU A 85 27.17 0.85 -24.16
N PRO A 86 26.82 0.53 -25.42
CA PRO A 86 27.06 1.44 -26.55
C PRO A 86 26.48 2.83 -26.26
N ASP A 87 27.25 3.88 -26.54
CA ASP A 87 26.81 5.25 -26.32
C ASP A 87 25.73 5.62 -27.37
N PRO A 88 24.52 6.07 -26.97
CA PRO A 88 23.46 6.43 -27.90
C PRO A 88 23.85 7.58 -28.85
N GLU A 89 24.72 8.49 -28.40
CA GLU A 89 25.16 9.66 -29.15
C GLU A 89 26.41 9.35 -29.99
N GLN A 90 27.21 8.38 -29.57
CA GLN A 90 28.41 7.92 -30.27
C GLN A 90 28.47 6.38 -30.31
N PRO A 91 27.75 5.71 -31.23
CA PRO A 91 27.62 4.24 -31.22
C PRO A 91 28.94 3.45 -31.34
N SER A 92 30.04 4.10 -31.76
CA SER A 92 31.39 3.54 -31.77
C SER A 92 32.09 3.54 -30.41
N GLU A 93 31.56 4.27 -29.43
CA GLU A 93 32.04 4.34 -28.05
C GLU A 93 31.12 3.58 -27.10
N ARG A 94 31.63 3.30 -25.90
CA ARG A 94 30.86 2.69 -24.81
C ARG A 94 30.87 3.60 -23.60
N ARG A 95 29.70 3.79 -22.99
CA ARG A 95 29.47 4.57 -21.78
C ARG A 95 29.32 3.67 -20.57
N VAL A 96 29.94 4.05 -19.44
CA VAL A 96 29.71 3.45 -18.13
C VAL A 96 28.31 3.81 -17.65
N VAL A 97 27.54 2.78 -17.30
CA VAL A 97 26.14 2.88 -16.86
C VAL A 97 25.92 2.22 -15.49
N GLY A 98 26.97 1.65 -14.92
CA GLY A 98 26.95 1.11 -13.57
C GLY A 98 28.34 0.77 -13.07
N ILE A 99 28.47 0.71 -11.75
CA ILE A 99 29.70 0.44 -11.01
C ILE A 99 29.42 -0.56 -9.89
N ALA A 100 30.37 -1.46 -9.65
CA ALA A 100 30.49 -2.17 -8.38
C ALA A 100 31.93 -2.11 -7.84
N VAL A 101 32.07 -1.96 -6.53
CA VAL A 101 33.35 -2.04 -5.82
C VAL A 101 33.27 -3.18 -4.81
N TRP A 102 34.18 -4.14 -4.94
CA TRP A 102 34.32 -5.27 -4.05
C TRP A 102 35.62 -5.19 -3.26
N LYS A 103 35.61 -5.56 -1.98
CA LYS A 103 36.77 -5.49 -1.09
C LYS A 103 36.99 -6.80 -0.35
N GLN A 104 38.22 -7.32 -0.39
CA GLN A 104 38.67 -8.46 0.39
C GLN A 104 39.19 -7.97 1.73
N LEU A 105 38.48 -8.32 2.80
CA LEU A 105 38.78 -7.86 4.15
C LEU A 105 39.20 -9.03 5.05
N SER A 106 40.21 -8.79 5.89
CA SER A 106 40.75 -9.80 6.81
C SER A 106 41.44 -9.16 8.02
N PHE A 107 41.27 -9.77 9.20
CA PHE A 107 42.08 -9.47 10.39
C PHE A 107 43.29 -10.40 10.56
N VAL A 108 43.55 -11.25 9.56
CA VAL A 108 44.75 -12.09 9.43
C VAL A 108 45.63 -11.48 8.34
N GLU A 109 46.86 -11.17 8.71
CA GLU A 109 47.86 -10.53 7.85
C GLU A 109 48.05 -11.31 6.53
N GLY A 110 48.11 -10.57 5.41
CA GLY A 110 48.27 -11.13 4.07
C GLY A 110 46.99 -11.70 3.44
N TYR A 111 45.84 -11.76 4.13
CA TYR A 111 44.60 -12.30 3.56
C TYR A 111 43.59 -11.25 3.12
N GLY A 112 43.88 -9.96 3.27
CA GLY A 112 42.97 -8.85 2.92
C GLY A 112 43.31 -7.61 3.72
N ASP A 113 42.60 -6.51 3.46
CA ASP A 113 42.76 -5.28 4.23
C ASP A 113 42.09 -5.41 5.61
N ALA A 114 42.75 -4.88 6.63
CA ALA A 114 42.13 -4.72 7.93
C ALA A 114 41.08 -3.61 7.87
N PHE A 115 39.93 -3.83 8.50
CA PHE A 115 38.82 -2.86 8.51
C PHE A 115 38.44 -2.53 9.96
N THR A 116 38.79 -1.33 10.40
CA THR A 116 38.54 -0.87 11.78
C THR A 116 37.26 -0.04 11.90
N GLY A 117 36.70 0.42 10.79
CA GLY A 117 35.60 1.39 10.77
C GLY A 117 36.02 2.83 11.12
N ASP A 118 37.32 3.11 11.28
CA ASP A 118 37.80 4.45 11.60
C ASP A 118 37.62 5.40 10.40
N MET A 119 36.77 6.41 10.58
CA MET A 119 36.42 7.43 9.59
C MET A 119 37.07 8.79 9.85
N SER A 120 37.97 8.90 10.83
CA SER A 120 38.54 10.18 11.27
C SER A 120 39.23 10.95 10.14
N ALA A 121 40.03 10.26 9.31
CA ALA A 121 40.66 10.86 8.13
C ALA A 121 39.63 11.28 7.07
N THR A 122 38.67 10.40 6.76
CA THR A 122 37.66 10.59 5.70
C THR A 122 36.59 11.62 6.06
N THR A 123 36.45 11.99 7.33
CA THR A 123 35.48 13.00 7.81
C THR A 123 36.14 14.32 8.20
N SER A 124 37.47 14.42 8.09
CA SER A 124 38.26 15.57 8.55
C SER A 124 37.93 16.89 7.84
N GLN A 125 37.32 16.82 6.66
CA GLN A 125 36.84 17.96 5.87
C GLN A 125 35.49 18.50 6.33
N LEU A 126 34.77 17.78 7.19
CA LEU A 126 33.47 18.19 7.71
C LEU A 126 33.65 19.05 8.97
N ASP A 127 32.66 19.89 9.28
CA ASP A 127 32.59 20.52 10.60
C ASP A 127 32.36 19.47 11.70
N GLU A 128 32.67 19.83 12.95
CA GLU A 128 32.62 18.94 14.11
C GLU A 128 31.26 18.24 14.26
N LYS A 129 30.16 18.94 13.94
CA LYS A 129 28.81 18.40 14.09
C LYS A 129 28.53 17.34 13.01
N ASN A 130 28.84 17.65 11.76
CA ASN A 130 28.68 16.74 10.64
C ASN A 130 29.64 15.55 10.72
N GLN A 131 30.85 15.74 11.25
CA GLN A 131 31.80 14.67 11.51
C GLN A 131 31.26 13.67 12.55
N ARG A 132 30.68 14.16 13.65
CA ARG A 132 30.04 13.31 14.67
C ARG A 132 28.88 12.52 14.09
N PHE A 133 28.00 13.18 13.34
CA PHE A 133 26.87 12.52 12.69
C PHE A 133 27.34 11.42 11.73
N ALA A 134 28.23 11.74 10.79
CA ALA A 134 28.75 10.77 9.82
C ALA A 134 29.41 9.57 10.52
N THR A 135 30.21 9.81 11.57
CA THR A 135 30.86 8.74 12.34
C THR A 135 29.86 7.79 12.98
N GLN A 136 28.79 8.30 13.59
CA GLN A 136 27.73 7.47 14.21
C GLN A 136 26.98 6.63 13.17
N MET A 137 26.72 7.22 11.99
CA MET A 137 26.06 6.53 10.88
C MET A 137 26.90 5.36 10.36
N PHE A 138 28.19 5.58 10.11
CA PHE A 138 29.10 4.53 9.62
C PHE A 138 29.40 3.46 10.67
N ASN A 139 29.52 3.84 11.94
CA ASN A 139 29.66 2.87 13.04
C ASN A 139 28.46 1.93 13.09
N SER A 140 27.25 2.45 12.93
CA SER A 140 26.03 1.64 12.87
C SER A 140 26.01 0.76 11.62
N LEU A 141 26.36 1.31 10.45
CA LEU A 141 26.39 0.60 9.16
C LEU A 141 27.32 -0.61 9.19
N TRP A 142 28.53 -0.46 9.75
CA TRP A 142 29.56 -1.49 9.70
C TRP A 142 29.71 -2.33 10.97
N LYS A 143 28.88 -2.09 11.98
CA LYS A 143 28.89 -2.84 13.24
C LYS A 143 28.92 -4.35 12.99
N ARG A 144 27.96 -4.85 12.21
CA ARG A 144 27.87 -6.28 11.88
C ARG A 144 29.06 -6.77 11.04
N ARG A 145 29.53 -5.97 10.08
CA ARG A 145 30.69 -6.29 9.25
C ARG A 145 31.93 -6.57 10.10
N ILE A 146 32.21 -5.69 11.06
CA ILE A 146 33.37 -5.80 11.95
C ILE A 146 33.23 -7.03 12.87
N GLU A 147 32.05 -7.23 13.47
CA GLU A 147 31.75 -8.43 14.26
C GLU A 147 31.97 -9.71 13.44
N TYR A 148 31.48 -9.72 12.20
CA TYR A 148 31.62 -10.87 11.33
C TYR A 148 33.08 -11.16 10.96
N MET A 149 33.88 -10.13 10.72
CA MET A 149 35.31 -10.31 10.48
C MET A 149 36.02 -10.91 11.69
N HIS A 150 35.61 -10.59 12.92
CA HIS A 150 36.11 -11.25 14.12
C HIS A 150 35.69 -12.73 14.19
N GLU A 151 34.44 -13.04 13.85
CA GLU A 151 33.94 -14.42 13.76
C GLU A 151 34.72 -15.24 12.73
N VAL A 152 34.94 -14.68 11.54
CA VAL A 152 35.72 -15.32 10.47
C VAL A 152 37.15 -15.59 10.92
N LYS A 153 37.83 -14.63 11.55
CA LYS A 153 39.17 -14.84 12.13
C LYS A 153 39.18 -15.93 13.20
N ALA A 154 38.13 -16.01 14.03
CA ALA A 154 38.03 -17.01 15.10
C ALA A 154 37.63 -18.41 14.59
N SER A 155 36.94 -18.50 13.45
CA SER A 155 36.39 -19.77 12.92
C SER A 155 37.45 -20.77 12.46
N GLY A 156 38.68 -20.32 12.15
CA GLY A 156 39.73 -21.15 11.56
C GLY A 156 39.48 -21.53 10.09
N ARG A 157 38.47 -20.93 9.43
CA ARG A 157 38.21 -21.17 8.00
C ARG A 157 39.37 -20.70 7.11
N THR A 158 39.51 -21.31 5.94
CA THR A 158 40.53 -20.94 4.95
C THR A 158 39.85 -20.68 3.59
N PRO A 159 39.93 -19.45 3.03
CA PRO A 159 40.68 -18.30 3.54
C PRO A 159 39.97 -17.61 4.73
N PRO A 160 40.73 -17.09 5.74
CA PRO A 160 40.19 -16.32 6.86
C PRO A 160 39.86 -14.87 6.46
N ALA A 161 39.15 -14.69 5.35
CA ALA A 161 38.78 -13.40 4.77
C ALA A 161 37.35 -13.42 4.25
N ILE A 162 36.74 -12.25 4.10
CA ILE A 162 35.43 -12.06 3.45
C ILE A 162 35.58 -11.19 2.21
N PHE A 163 34.63 -11.27 1.28
CA PHE A 163 34.59 -10.43 0.09
C PHE A 163 33.32 -9.56 0.07
N VAL A 164 33.49 -8.28 0.41
CA VAL A 164 32.37 -7.37 0.64
C VAL A 164 32.04 -6.62 -0.64
N LEU A 165 30.76 -6.63 -1.05
CA LEU A 165 30.25 -5.67 -2.03
C LEU A 165 30.01 -4.35 -1.29
N ASP A 166 30.96 -3.43 -1.42
CA ASP A 166 31.01 -2.16 -0.68
C ASP A 166 30.14 -1.09 -1.36
N VAL A 167 30.12 -1.07 -2.69
CA VAL A 167 29.28 -0.18 -3.49
C VAL A 167 28.73 -0.93 -4.70
N CYS A 168 27.45 -0.75 -5.00
CA CYS A 168 26.85 -1.13 -6.27
C CYS A 168 25.85 -0.05 -6.69
N ALA A 169 26.09 0.60 -7.82
CA ALA A 169 25.22 1.65 -8.35
C ALA A 169 25.01 1.46 -9.84
N VAL A 170 23.80 1.75 -10.30
CA VAL A 170 23.43 1.77 -11.72
C VAL A 170 22.72 3.08 -11.96
N ASP A 171 23.14 3.78 -13.03
CA ASP A 171 22.50 5.01 -13.48
C ASP A 171 20.97 4.73 -13.62
N PRO A 172 20.11 5.54 -12.97
CA PRO A 172 18.66 5.36 -12.98
C PRO A 172 18.06 5.16 -14.37
N ALA A 173 18.62 5.83 -15.39
CA ALA A 173 18.16 5.72 -16.78
C ALA A 173 18.34 4.31 -17.38
N PHE A 174 19.21 3.48 -16.78
CA PHE A 174 19.55 2.14 -17.26
C PHE A 174 19.16 1.03 -16.28
N GLN A 175 18.42 1.35 -15.21
CA GLN A 175 17.90 0.36 -14.26
C GLN A 175 16.93 -0.63 -14.92
N ARG A 176 16.67 -1.76 -14.25
CA ARG A 176 15.82 -2.87 -14.73
C ARG A 176 16.33 -3.59 -16.00
N ARG A 177 17.56 -3.31 -16.44
CA ARG A 177 18.24 -4.01 -17.56
C ARG A 177 19.20 -5.13 -17.12
N GLY A 178 19.12 -5.56 -15.86
CA GLY A 178 20.00 -6.61 -15.31
C GLY A 178 21.45 -6.18 -15.05
N ILE A 179 21.80 -4.89 -15.17
CA ILE A 179 23.17 -4.37 -15.02
C ILE A 179 23.73 -4.66 -13.61
N ALA A 180 22.98 -4.33 -12.56
CA ALA A 180 23.39 -4.61 -11.18
C ALA A 180 23.64 -6.11 -10.97
N ALA A 181 22.78 -6.98 -11.52
CA ALA A 181 22.97 -8.42 -11.41
C ALA A 181 24.28 -8.87 -12.04
N LYS A 182 24.58 -8.41 -13.27
CA LYS A 182 25.84 -8.73 -13.97
C LYS A 182 27.09 -8.25 -13.21
N LEU A 183 27.04 -7.05 -12.64
CA LEU A 183 28.13 -6.50 -11.81
C LEU A 183 28.38 -7.36 -10.57
N VAL A 184 27.31 -7.81 -9.92
CA VAL A 184 27.40 -8.63 -8.71
C VAL A 184 27.86 -10.04 -9.06
N GLU A 185 27.32 -10.65 -10.12
CA GLU A 185 27.73 -11.95 -10.64
C GLU A 185 29.23 -12.00 -10.97
N ALA A 186 29.78 -10.93 -11.56
CA ALA A 186 31.21 -10.82 -11.86
C ALA A 186 32.06 -10.81 -10.58
N GLY A 187 31.64 -10.10 -9.52
CA GLY A 187 32.32 -10.12 -8.23
C GLY A 187 32.19 -11.45 -7.50
N LEU A 188 31.03 -12.11 -7.56
CA LEU A 188 30.82 -13.46 -7.02
C LEU A 188 31.71 -14.49 -7.72
N ALA A 189 31.89 -14.37 -9.03
CA ALA A 189 32.82 -15.21 -9.79
C ALA A 189 34.27 -15.00 -9.35
N ASP A 190 34.68 -13.75 -9.08
CA ASP A 190 36.00 -13.43 -8.55
C ASP A 190 36.21 -14.00 -7.13
N ALA A 191 35.20 -13.88 -6.26
CA ALA A 191 35.21 -14.48 -4.92
C ALA A 191 35.44 -15.99 -4.95
N LYS A 192 34.79 -16.69 -5.89
CA LYS A 192 34.96 -18.12 -6.11
C LYS A 192 36.39 -18.46 -6.53
N ASN A 193 36.98 -17.67 -7.43
CA ASN A 193 38.37 -17.84 -7.87
C ASN A 193 39.39 -17.59 -6.75
N ARG A 194 39.02 -16.85 -5.71
CA ARG A 194 39.84 -16.54 -4.52
C ARG A 194 39.73 -17.60 -3.42
N GLY A 195 39.26 -18.80 -3.74
CA GLY A 195 39.09 -19.89 -2.78
C GLY A 195 37.73 -19.87 -2.09
N ASP A 196 36.67 -19.53 -2.83
CA ASP A 196 35.29 -19.53 -2.35
C ASP A 196 35.08 -18.62 -1.13
N LEU A 197 35.59 -17.38 -1.24
CA LEU A 197 35.38 -16.35 -0.22
C LEU A 197 33.88 -16.10 -0.06
N GLU A 198 33.42 -16.12 1.18
CA GLU A 198 32.05 -15.73 1.47
C GLU A 198 31.85 -14.24 1.22
N CYS A 199 30.76 -13.93 0.52
CA CYS A 199 30.41 -12.58 0.14
C CYS A 199 29.37 -11.97 1.09
N THR A 200 29.59 -10.71 1.47
CA THR A 200 28.65 -9.95 2.31
C THR A 200 28.41 -8.56 1.73
N THR A 201 27.32 -7.92 2.14
CA THR A 201 26.99 -6.54 1.75
C THR A 201 25.97 -5.93 2.70
N GLU A 202 26.11 -4.64 2.99
CA GLU A 202 25.06 -3.82 3.59
C GLU A 202 24.11 -3.37 2.48
N GLY A 203 23.21 -4.28 2.08
CA GLY A 203 22.35 -4.05 0.93
C GLY A 203 21.26 -3.01 1.17
N SER A 204 21.17 -2.01 0.28
CA SER A 204 20.05 -1.07 0.24
C SER A 204 18.73 -1.77 -0.11
N SER A 205 17.59 -1.14 0.20
CA SER A 205 16.25 -1.66 -0.14
C SER A 205 16.08 -1.94 -1.64
N MET A 206 16.68 -1.10 -2.50
CA MET A 206 16.66 -1.29 -3.96
C MET A 206 17.52 -2.47 -4.43
N GLY A 207 18.66 -2.72 -3.77
CA GLY A 207 19.58 -3.80 -4.10
C GLY A 207 19.14 -5.18 -3.59
N ARG A 208 18.41 -5.23 -2.47
CA ARG A 208 18.06 -6.47 -1.76
C ARG A 208 17.43 -7.55 -2.64
N ALA A 209 16.45 -7.17 -3.46
CA ALA A 209 15.79 -8.12 -4.36
C ALA A 209 16.72 -8.67 -5.45
N VAL A 210 17.75 -7.92 -5.84
CA VAL A 210 18.81 -8.40 -6.74
C VAL A 210 19.71 -9.37 -5.97
N TYR A 211 20.18 -8.99 -4.79
CA TYR A 211 21.11 -9.80 -3.99
C TYR A 211 20.51 -11.14 -3.55
N GLN A 212 19.24 -11.15 -3.10
CA GLN A 212 18.55 -12.39 -2.73
C GLN A 212 18.41 -13.36 -3.91
N ARG A 213 18.14 -12.86 -5.13
CA ARG A 213 18.11 -13.70 -6.34
C ARG A 213 19.47 -14.27 -6.70
N LEU A 214 20.55 -13.62 -6.27
CA LEU A 214 21.94 -14.05 -6.46
C LEU A 214 22.46 -14.90 -5.29
N GLY A 215 21.61 -15.23 -4.32
CA GLY A 215 21.93 -16.17 -3.24
C GLY A 215 22.36 -15.54 -1.92
N PHE A 216 22.37 -14.21 -1.79
CA PHE A 216 22.57 -13.57 -0.50
C PHE A 216 21.39 -13.87 0.44
N LYS A 217 21.70 -14.07 1.72
CA LYS A 217 20.72 -14.35 2.77
C LYS A 217 20.80 -13.25 3.82
N ASP A 218 19.67 -12.95 4.44
CA ASP A 218 19.61 -11.96 5.51
C ASP A 218 20.28 -12.53 6.76
N GLU A 219 21.12 -11.72 7.40
CA GLU A 219 21.83 -12.07 8.62
C GLU A 219 21.34 -11.15 9.76
N GLY A 220 20.38 -11.61 10.58
CA GLY A 220 19.87 -10.88 11.75
C GLY A 220 18.34 -10.86 11.88
N THR A 221 17.83 -10.15 12.90
CA THR A 221 16.38 -10.00 13.20
C THR A 221 15.74 -8.77 12.55
N GLY A 222 16.38 -8.15 11.56
CA GLY A 222 15.89 -6.94 10.90
C GLY A 222 16.99 -6.11 10.25
N ASP A 223 16.66 -4.87 9.90
CA ASP A 223 17.57 -3.96 9.20
C ASP A 223 18.52 -3.21 10.14
N ILE A 224 19.50 -2.53 9.56
CA ILE A 224 20.52 -1.78 10.30
C ILE A 224 19.85 -0.63 11.06
N VAL A 225 19.96 -0.67 12.39
CA VAL A 225 19.50 0.40 13.28
C VAL A 225 20.61 1.45 13.38
N PHE A 226 20.33 2.67 12.92
CA PHE A 226 21.24 3.80 13.07
C PHE A 226 21.18 4.34 14.50
N GLU A 227 22.19 4.02 15.29
CA GLU A 227 22.38 4.53 16.65
C GLU A 227 23.02 5.93 16.57
N VAL A 228 22.21 6.97 16.81
CA VAL A 228 22.68 8.36 16.80
C VAL A 228 22.26 9.11 18.06
N ASP A 229 23.01 10.16 18.40
CA ASP A 229 22.71 11.07 19.51
C ASP A 229 21.35 11.75 19.31
N ASP A 230 20.74 12.17 20.43
CA ASP A 230 19.40 12.76 20.44
C ASP A 230 19.24 13.95 19.47
N GLU A 231 20.28 14.76 19.30
CA GLU A 231 20.26 15.92 18.40
C GLU A 231 20.16 15.55 16.90
N PHE A 232 20.51 14.32 16.53
CA PHE A 232 20.48 13.81 15.15
C PHE A 232 19.27 12.91 14.88
N LYS A 233 18.40 12.69 15.87
CA LYS A 233 17.22 11.83 15.70
C LYS A 233 16.31 12.31 14.56
N THR A 234 16.16 13.63 14.42
CA THR A 234 15.34 14.26 13.37
C THR A 234 16.08 14.50 12.06
N TRP A 235 17.38 14.22 11.98
CA TRP A 235 18.16 14.40 10.76
C TRP A 235 17.88 13.29 9.76
N ASP A 236 17.91 13.64 8.47
CA ASP A 236 17.79 12.70 7.38
C ASP A 236 18.90 11.64 7.48
N LYS A 237 18.50 10.37 7.36
CA LYS A 237 19.40 9.23 7.38
C LYS A 237 19.38 8.61 5.98
N PRO A 238 20.45 7.91 5.56
CA PRO A 238 20.38 7.00 4.43
C PRO A 238 19.15 6.13 4.62
N PRO A 239 18.47 5.76 3.54
CA PRO A 239 17.40 4.80 3.64
C PRO A 239 17.95 3.42 4.04
N ASN A 240 18.30 3.23 5.32
CA ASN A 240 18.11 1.94 5.99
C ASN A 240 16.62 1.82 6.20
N VAL A 241 16.04 0.76 5.66
CA VAL A 241 14.65 0.30 5.82
C VAL A 241 13.79 1.10 6.79
N THR A 242 13.49 2.31 6.37
CA THR A 242 12.28 3.06 6.62
C THR A 242 11.86 3.67 5.28
N SER A 243 11.73 2.81 4.27
CA SER A 243 10.42 2.22 4.19
C SER A 243 10.57 0.84 4.83
N GLN A 244 9.87 0.55 5.95
CA GLN A 244 9.12 -0.72 5.99
C GLN A 244 8.66 -0.93 4.55
N LYS A 245 8.86 -2.06 3.87
CA LYS A 245 8.26 -2.30 2.54
C LYS A 245 6.91 -1.58 2.53
N ASN A 246 6.81 -0.35 1.96
CA ASN A 246 5.83 0.63 2.50
C ASN A 246 4.52 -0.12 2.49
N MET A 247 3.96 -0.38 3.68
CA MET A 247 2.85 -1.32 3.74
C MET A 247 1.85 -0.75 2.77
N PRO A 248 1.51 -1.47 1.68
CA PRO A 248 0.96 -0.83 0.50
C PRO A 248 -0.28 -0.09 0.96
N ILE A 249 -0.43 1.18 0.63
CA ILE A 249 -1.62 1.91 1.03
C ILE A 249 -2.79 1.25 0.31
N VAL A 250 -3.73 0.72 1.08
CA VAL A 250 -4.88 -0.01 0.56
C VAL A 250 -6.15 0.77 0.88
N ASP A 251 -6.83 1.21 -0.16
CA ASP A 251 -8.16 1.79 -0.06
C ASP A 251 -9.21 0.68 -0.16
N ILE A 252 -9.84 0.34 0.97
CA ILE A 252 -10.91 -0.68 1.00
C ILE A 252 -12.32 -0.12 0.84
N HIS A 253 -12.48 1.20 0.81
CA HIS A 253 -13.78 1.85 0.70
C HIS A 253 -13.74 2.75 -0.52
N THR A 254 -13.97 2.15 -1.69
CA THR A 254 -14.04 2.91 -2.92
C THR A 254 -14.89 2.22 -3.97
N HIS A 255 -15.57 3.02 -4.78
CA HIS A 255 -16.69 2.55 -5.58
C HIS A 255 -16.48 2.74 -7.08
N VAL A 256 -17.17 1.89 -7.83
CA VAL A 256 -17.29 1.96 -9.29
C VAL A 256 -18.71 1.59 -9.73
N TYR A 257 -19.11 2.08 -10.91
CA TYR A 257 -20.22 1.59 -11.72
C TYR A 257 -19.64 0.98 -12.99
N PRO A 258 -19.34 -0.33 -13.02
CA PRO A 258 -18.65 -0.95 -14.15
C PRO A 258 -19.50 -0.88 -15.44
N PRO A 259 -18.89 -1.02 -16.63
CA PRO A 259 -19.57 -0.91 -17.91
C PRO A 259 -20.88 -1.69 -18.02
N LYS A 260 -20.93 -2.94 -17.53
CA LYS A 260 -22.15 -3.77 -17.53
C LYS A 260 -23.26 -3.19 -16.66
N TYR A 261 -22.91 -2.61 -15.53
CA TYR A 261 -23.88 -1.92 -14.68
C TYR A 261 -24.35 -0.60 -15.29
N MET A 262 -23.46 0.15 -15.94
CA MET A 262 -23.83 1.37 -16.66
C MET A 262 -24.75 1.07 -17.86
N GLU A 263 -24.52 -0.03 -18.57
CA GLU A 263 -25.42 -0.53 -19.62
C GLU A 263 -26.82 -0.79 -19.05
N LEU A 264 -26.89 -1.53 -17.93
CA LEU A 264 -28.14 -1.78 -17.20
C LEU A 264 -28.85 -0.49 -16.78
N LEU A 265 -28.13 0.46 -16.15
CA LEU A 265 -28.75 1.71 -15.70
C LEU A 265 -29.21 2.59 -16.86
N ARG A 266 -28.52 2.57 -18.01
CA ARG A 266 -28.91 3.35 -19.20
C ARG A 266 -30.10 2.74 -19.95
N SER A 267 -30.32 1.43 -19.84
CA SER A 267 -31.46 0.75 -20.48
C SER A 267 -32.76 0.85 -19.68
N ARG A 268 -32.70 1.29 -18.42
CA ARG A 268 -33.87 1.36 -17.53
C ARG A 268 -34.74 2.60 -17.80
N SER A 269 -36.05 2.41 -17.65
CA SER A 269 -37.06 3.46 -17.74
C SER A 269 -37.61 3.91 -16.38
N THR A 270 -37.30 3.17 -15.32
CA THR A 270 -37.71 3.45 -13.93
C THR A 270 -36.50 3.57 -13.03
N VAL A 271 -36.58 4.44 -12.02
CA VAL A 271 -35.51 4.62 -11.03
C VAL A 271 -35.05 3.28 -10.45
N PRO A 272 -33.73 3.04 -10.29
CA PRO A 272 -32.63 3.92 -10.67
C PRO A 272 -32.29 3.85 -12.18
N TYR A 273 -31.76 4.92 -12.75
CA TYR A 273 -31.26 4.94 -14.14
C TYR A 273 -30.18 6.02 -14.34
N VAL A 274 -29.49 5.95 -15.48
CA VAL A 274 -28.58 7.01 -15.97
C VAL A 274 -29.04 7.53 -17.33
N ARG A 275 -29.20 8.84 -17.47
CA ARG A 275 -29.59 9.48 -18.76
C ARG A 275 -29.01 10.89 -18.88
N THR A 276 -28.89 11.36 -20.12
CA THR A 276 -28.77 12.79 -20.43
C THR A 276 -30.16 13.36 -20.69
N PHE A 277 -30.32 14.66 -20.46
CA PHE A 277 -31.57 15.37 -20.70
C PHE A 277 -31.40 16.40 -21.83
N PRO A 278 -32.45 16.71 -22.61
CA PRO A 278 -32.34 17.64 -23.75
C PRO A 278 -31.82 19.03 -23.38
N ASP A 279 -32.14 19.51 -22.18
CA ASP A 279 -31.70 20.81 -21.64
C ASP A 279 -30.29 20.78 -21.01
N ALA A 280 -29.69 19.59 -20.87
CA ALA A 280 -28.32 19.40 -20.37
C ALA A 280 -27.64 18.18 -21.05
N PRO A 281 -27.38 18.25 -22.38
CA PRO A 281 -26.91 17.09 -23.15
C PRO A 281 -25.53 16.58 -22.73
N ASP A 282 -24.69 17.47 -22.18
CA ASP A 282 -23.32 17.16 -21.75
C ASP A 282 -23.24 16.72 -20.27
N SER A 283 -24.38 16.63 -19.57
CA SER A 283 -24.44 16.24 -18.15
C SER A 283 -25.30 15.00 -17.97
N ALA A 284 -24.67 13.82 -18.02
CA ALA A 284 -25.33 12.60 -17.62
C ALA A 284 -25.70 12.68 -16.13
N ARG A 285 -26.93 12.26 -15.80
CA ARG A 285 -27.46 12.25 -14.45
C ARG A 285 -27.72 10.83 -14.01
N LEU A 286 -27.24 10.50 -12.82
CA LEU A 286 -27.60 9.30 -12.08
C LEU A 286 -28.76 9.66 -11.15
N ILE A 287 -29.91 9.00 -11.33
CA ILE A 287 -31.09 9.18 -10.49
C ILE A 287 -31.30 7.87 -9.74
N ILE A 288 -31.21 7.91 -8.41
CA ILE A 288 -31.19 6.71 -7.57
C ILE A 288 -32.46 6.58 -6.75
N LEU A 289 -33.00 7.70 -6.26
CA LEU A 289 -34.19 7.72 -5.42
C LEU A 289 -35.40 8.24 -6.19
N PRO A 290 -36.62 7.66 -6.02
CA PRO A 290 -37.81 8.15 -6.70
C PRO A 290 -38.09 9.64 -6.46
N GLY A 291 -37.77 10.14 -5.27
CA GLY A 291 -37.92 11.57 -4.93
C GLY A 291 -36.94 12.50 -5.66
N GLU A 292 -35.89 11.97 -6.30
CA GLU A 292 -34.96 12.75 -7.13
C GLU A 292 -35.48 12.93 -8.58
N ASP A 293 -36.51 12.20 -8.99
CA ASP A 293 -37.07 12.20 -10.35
C ASP A 293 -38.29 13.12 -10.49
N ASP A 294 -38.19 14.36 -10.04
CA ASP A 294 -39.26 15.34 -10.15
C ASP A 294 -39.21 16.08 -11.50
N ALA A 295 -40.20 15.79 -12.35
CA ALA A 295 -40.35 16.41 -13.66
C ALA A 295 -40.49 17.94 -13.65
N SER A 296 -40.86 18.54 -12.51
CA SER A 296 -41.03 19.98 -12.34
C SER A 296 -39.71 20.72 -12.04
N MET A 297 -38.65 20.01 -11.66
CA MET A 297 -37.33 20.59 -11.40
C MET A 297 -36.45 20.62 -12.67
N PRO A 298 -35.52 21.58 -12.81
CA PRO A 298 -34.50 21.57 -13.86
C PRO A 298 -33.75 20.24 -13.89
N SER A 299 -33.41 19.72 -15.07
CA SER A 299 -32.76 18.40 -15.20
C SER A 299 -31.42 18.31 -14.44
N THR A 300 -30.67 19.41 -14.42
CA THR A 300 -29.40 19.56 -13.69
C THR A 300 -29.56 19.50 -12.16
N SER A 301 -30.78 19.70 -11.66
CA SER A 301 -31.14 19.56 -10.25
C SER A 301 -31.64 18.16 -9.89
N ARG A 302 -31.87 17.27 -10.88
CA ARG A 302 -32.30 15.89 -10.64
C ARG A 302 -31.12 14.97 -10.44
N GLY A 303 -31.22 14.09 -9.44
CA GLY A 303 -30.16 13.16 -9.08
C GLY A 303 -28.79 13.83 -8.97
N ARG A 304 -27.75 13.15 -9.43
CA ARG A 304 -26.35 13.59 -9.30
C ARG A 304 -25.65 13.58 -10.66
N PRO A 305 -24.70 14.49 -10.91
CA PRO A 305 -23.84 14.37 -12.07
C PRO A 305 -23.04 13.07 -11.97
N ILE A 306 -22.94 12.34 -13.07
CA ILE A 306 -22.13 11.13 -13.16
C ILE A 306 -21.09 11.30 -14.27
N GLY A 307 -19.84 11.50 -13.86
CA GLY A 307 -18.70 11.58 -14.77
C GLY A 307 -17.95 10.26 -14.91
N GLN A 308 -16.87 10.30 -15.68
CA GLN A 308 -16.02 9.14 -15.99
C GLN A 308 -15.39 8.55 -14.72
N GLU A 309 -15.16 9.34 -13.68
CA GLU A 309 -14.65 8.93 -12.38
C GLU A 309 -15.46 7.81 -11.70
N TYR A 310 -16.72 7.63 -12.11
CA TYR A 310 -17.56 6.54 -11.62
C TYR A 310 -17.41 5.23 -12.39
N TYR A 311 -17.18 5.26 -13.71
CA TYR A 311 -17.32 4.08 -14.56
C TYR A 311 -16.11 3.74 -15.43
N GLU A 312 -15.14 4.65 -15.56
CA GLU A 312 -13.90 4.42 -16.28
C GLU A 312 -12.80 3.99 -15.31
N ILE A 313 -12.37 2.72 -15.42
CA ILE A 313 -11.37 2.16 -14.48
C ILE A 313 -10.01 2.88 -14.54
N LYS A 314 -9.67 3.47 -15.70
CA LYS A 314 -8.47 4.30 -15.86
C LYS A 314 -8.49 5.55 -14.98
N GLU A 315 -9.66 6.15 -14.74
CA GLU A 315 -9.81 7.33 -13.88
C GLU A 315 -9.62 6.94 -12.41
N LYS A 316 -10.10 5.76 -12.03
CA LYS A 316 -9.79 5.14 -10.73
C LYS A 316 -8.27 4.97 -10.55
N ILE A 317 -7.57 4.43 -11.55
CA ILE A 317 -6.10 4.28 -11.47
C ILE A 317 -5.40 5.65 -11.38
N ALA A 318 -5.83 6.64 -12.16
CA ALA A 318 -5.29 8.00 -12.07
C ALA A 318 -5.51 8.63 -10.69
N PHE A 319 -6.70 8.44 -10.10
CA PHE A 319 -7.00 8.84 -8.73
C PHE A 319 -6.08 8.16 -7.71
N MET A 320 -5.85 6.86 -7.87
CA MET A 320 -4.95 6.10 -7.00
C MET A 320 -3.52 6.62 -7.09
N ASP A 321 -3.00 6.85 -8.30
CA ASP A 321 -1.65 7.36 -8.51
C ASP A 321 -1.48 8.78 -7.94
N LEU A 322 -2.49 9.64 -8.10
CA LEU A 322 -2.51 10.99 -7.54
C LEU A 322 -2.43 10.99 -6.01
N HIS A 323 -3.16 10.09 -5.35
CA HIS A 323 -3.25 10.02 -3.88
C HIS A 323 -2.32 8.98 -3.25
N LYS A 324 -1.36 8.44 -4.02
CA LYS A 324 -0.37 7.45 -3.57
C LYS A 324 -0.99 6.18 -2.98
N ILE A 325 -2.08 5.71 -3.59
CA ILE A 325 -2.78 4.49 -3.21
C ILE A 325 -2.23 3.33 -4.05
N ASP A 326 -1.60 2.37 -3.39
CA ASP A 326 -0.99 1.21 -4.04
C ASP A 326 -2.05 0.20 -4.49
N LYS A 327 -3.08 -0.04 -3.66
CA LYS A 327 -4.13 -1.02 -3.92
C LYS A 327 -5.52 -0.42 -3.64
N SER A 328 -6.50 -0.78 -4.46
CA SER A 328 -7.91 -0.54 -4.15
C SER A 328 -8.70 -1.84 -4.16
N VAL A 329 -9.57 -2.00 -3.16
CA VAL A 329 -10.61 -3.04 -3.16
C VAL A 329 -11.91 -2.36 -3.56
N ILE A 330 -12.17 -2.33 -4.87
CA ILE A 330 -13.32 -1.62 -5.44
C ILE A 330 -14.63 -2.37 -5.14
N SER A 331 -15.73 -1.63 -5.01
CA SER A 331 -17.07 -2.20 -4.84
C SER A 331 -18.07 -1.54 -5.78
N LEU A 332 -19.10 -2.29 -6.17
CA LEU A 332 -20.24 -1.69 -6.86
C LEU A 332 -20.88 -0.66 -5.93
N ALA A 333 -21.06 0.58 -6.39
CA ALA A 333 -21.74 1.59 -5.60
C ALA A 333 -23.24 1.30 -5.42
N ASN A 334 -23.84 1.91 -4.39
CA ASN A 334 -25.27 1.85 -4.15
C ASN A 334 -26.09 2.34 -5.38
N PRO A 335 -27.27 1.77 -5.68
CA PRO A 335 -28.05 0.84 -4.87
C PRO A 335 -27.80 -0.64 -5.20
N TRP A 336 -26.62 -1.00 -5.72
CA TRP A 336 -26.27 -2.38 -6.08
C TRP A 336 -27.30 -3.01 -7.04
N LEU A 337 -27.95 -4.10 -6.64
CA LEU A 337 -28.98 -4.79 -7.41
C LEU A 337 -30.32 -4.82 -6.67
N ASP A 338 -30.47 -4.03 -5.60
CA ASP A 338 -31.60 -4.09 -4.68
C ASP A 338 -32.95 -3.74 -5.37
N PHE A 339 -32.89 -3.08 -6.52
CA PHE A 339 -34.04 -2.70 -7.34
C PHE A 339 -34.43 -3.73 -8.41
N LEU A 340 -33.61 -4.75 -8.65
CA LEU A 340 -33.86 -5.70 -9.73
C LEU A 340 -34.91 -6.75 -9.33
N PRO A 341 -35.80 -7.15 -10.27
CA PRO A 341 -36.65 -8.32 -10.09
C PRO A 341 -35.84 -9.59 -9.79
N ALA A 342 -36.45 -10.50 -9.02
CA ALA A 342 -35.81 -11.72 -8.54
C ALA A 342 -35.29 -12.64 -9.66
N ASP A 343 -35.98 -12.67 -10.79
CA ASP A 343 -35.68 -13.48 -11.97
C ASP A 343 -34.55 -12.91 -12.84
N GLU A 344 -34.24 -11.62 -12.72
CA GLU A 344 -33.15 -10.95 -13.43
C GLU A 344 -31.87 -10.82 -12.58
N ALA A 345 -32.03 -10.74 -11.25
CA ALA A 345 -30.94 -10.37 -10.35
C ALA A 345 -29.75 -11.33 -10.39
N GLY A 346 -29.99 -12.65 -10.50
CA GLY A 346 -28.93 -13.66 -10.54
C GLY A 346 -27.98 -13.50 -11.72
N ASP A 347 -28.53 -13.33 -12.93
CA ASP A 347 -27.74 -13.13 -14.15
C ASP A 347 -27.04 -11.77 -14.14
N ALA A 348 -27.70 -10.73 -13.64
CA ALA A 348 -27.10 -9.40 -13.49
C ALA A 348 -25.89 -9.43 -12.54
N ALA A 349 -26.03 -10.05 -11.37
CA ALA A 349 -24.93 -10.17 -10.40
C ALA A 349 -23.73 -10.90 -11.00
N ARG A 350 -23.96 -12.03 -11.67
CA ARG A 350 -22.91 -12.80 -12.34
C ARG A 350 -22.16 -11.95 -13.37
N ASN A 351 -22.89 -11.33 -14.29
CA ASN A 351 -22.32 -10.53 -15.37
C ASN A 351 -21.52 -9.34 -14.84
N ILE A 352 -22.01 -8.66 -13.80
CA ILE A 352 -21.32 -7.51 -13.20
C ILE A 352 -20.08 -7.95 -12.43
N ASN A 353 -20.16 -9.02 -11.64
CA ASN A 353 -19.02 -9.55 -10.90
C ASN A 353 -17.91 -10.05 -11.85
N ASP A 354 -18.28 -10.63 -13.01
CA ASP A 354 -17.33 -11.03 -14.05
C ASP A 354 -16.67 -9.81 -14.71
N ASP A 355 -17.46 -8.78 -15.03
CA ASP A 355 -16.95 -7.50 -15.59
C ASP A 355 -15.93 -6.84 -14.63
N VAL A 356 -16.24 -6.77 -13.33
CA VAL A 356 -15.33 -6.20 -12.33
C VAL A 356 -14.07 -7.07 -12.16
N ASN A 357 -14.21 -8.40 -12.15
CA ASN A 357 -13.07 -9.30 -12.09
C ASN A 357 -12.13 -9.12 -13.31
N ASP A 358 -12.71 -8.94 -14.49
CA ASP A 358 -11.96 -8.69 -15.73
C ASP A 358 -11.30 -7.30 -15.71
N GLN A 359 -11.95 -6.27 -15.16
CA GLN A 359 -11.34 -4.96 -14.91
C GLN A 359 -10.15 -5.06 -13.94
N CYS A 360 -10.28 -5.79 -12.83
CA CYS A 360 -9.15 -6.02 -11.92
C CYS A 360 -7.99 -6.74 -12.61
N SER A 361 -8.27 -7.64 -13.55
CA SER A 361 -7.23 -8.39 -14.29
C SER A 361 -6.33 -7.50 -15.16
N GLN A 362 -6.83 -6.33 -15.58
CA GLN A 362 -6.06 -5.36 -16.38
C GLN A 362 -4.99 -4.64 -15.54
N TYR A 363 -5.12 -4.63 -14.21
CA TYR A 363 -4.20 -3.97 -13.28
C TYR A 363 -3.79 -4.93 -12.14
N PRO A 364 -3.12 -6.05 -12.46
CA PRO A 364 -2.81 -7.08 -11.49
C PRO A 364 -1.97 -6.53 -10.32
N GLY A 365 -2.39 -6.84 -9.10
CA GLY A 365 -1.73 -6.38 -7.88
C GLY A 365 -2.10 -4.96 -7.44
N ARG A 366 -2.82 -4.19 -8.25
CA ARG A 366 -3.39 -2.86 -7.89
C ARG A 366 -4.88 -2.94 -7.54
N LEU A 367 -5.64 -3.81 -8.19
CA LEU A 367 -7.10 -3.88 -8.02
C LEU A 367 -7.57 -5.26 -7.53
N TYR A 368 -8.50 -5.20 -6.58
CA TYR A 368 -9.29 -6.31 -6.04
C TYR A 368 -10.73 -5.82 -5.87
N PHE A 369 -11.69 -6.68 -5.53
CA PHE A 369 -13.07 -6.21 -5.37
C PHE A 369 -13.90 -6.94 -4.32
N PHE A 370 -14.92 -6.24 -3.82
CA PHE A 370 -16.05 -6.84 -3.12
C PHE A 370 -17.17 -7.11 -4.12
N GLY A 371 -17.61 -8.37 -4.23
CA GLY A 371 -18.67 -8.77 -5.16
C GLY A 371 -20.05 -8.26 -4.73
N THR A 372 -20.94 -8.02 -5.70
CA THR A 372 -22.35 -7.72 -5.42
C THR A 372 -23.18 -8.99 -5.34
N LEU A 373 -24.27 -8.97 -4.55
CA LEU A 373 -25.17 -10.11 -4.37
C LEU A 373 -26.57 -9.83 -4.94
N PRO A 374 -27.25 -10.84 -5.52
CA PRO A 374 -28.59 -10.70 -6.06
C PRO A 374 -29.65 -10.82 -4.95
N LEU A 375 -29.68 -9.88 -4.01
CA LEU A 375 -30.47 -10.01 -2.76
C LEU A 375 -32.00 -10.05 -2.94
N SER A 376 -32.51 -9.70 -4.12
CA SER A 376 -33.94 -9.89 -4.46
C SER A 376 -34.26 -11.31 -4.95
N ALA A 377 -33.24 -12.12 -5.29
CA ALA A 377 -33.40 -13.50 -5.72
C ALA A 377 -33.64 -14.46 -4.54
N SER A 378 -33.94 -15.72 -4.84
CA SER A 378 -34.07 -16.75 -3.81
C SER A 378 -32.73 -17.00 -3.07
N PRO A 379 -32.76 -17.44 -1.79
CA PRO A 379 -31.54 -17.78 -1.03
C PRO A 379 -30.61 -18.77 -1.75
N ASP A 380 -31.15 -19.71 -2.52
CA ASP A 380 -30.33 -20.68 -3.29
C ASP A 380 -29.50 -19.99 -4.38
N VAL A 381 -30.07 -18.99 -5.07
CA VAL A 381 -29.35 -18.20 -6.08
C VAL A 381 -28.28 -17.33 -5.42
N ILE A 382 -28.60 -16.72 -4.28
CA ILE A 382 -27.66 -15.86 -3.54
C ILE A 382 -26.47 -16.69 -3.04
N THR A 383 -26.74 -17.85 -2.43
CA THR A 383 -25.69 -18.73 -1.88
C THR A 383 -24.83 -19.36 -2.96
N ALA A 384 -25.40 -19.68 -4.13
CA ALA A 384 -24.62 -20.13 -5.29
C ALA A 384 -23.67 -19.04 -5.81
N GLU A 385 -24.08 -17.77 -5.80
CA GLU A 385 -23.20 -16.65 -6.20
C GLU A 385 -22.10 -16.39 -5.16
N ILE A 386 -22.39 -16.52 -3.86
CA ILE A 386 -21.38 -16.46 -2.78
C ILE A 386 -20.29 -17.52 -2.99
N GLU A 387 -20.70 -18.76 -3.24
CA GLU A 387 -19.77 -19.86 -3.53
C GLU A 387 -18.94 -19.55 -4.79
N ARG A 388 -19.57 -19.07 -5.86
CA ARG A 388 -18.87 -18.71 -7.10
C ARG A 388 -17.87 -17.57 -6.90
N LEU A 389 -18.25 -16.51 -6.20
CA LEU A 389 -17.37 -15.38 -5.86
C LEU A 389 -16.11 -15.84 -5.14
N SER A 390 -16.18 -16.90 -4.32
CA SER A 390 -15.00 -17.46 -3.64
C SER A 390 -13.96 -18.09 -4.60
N THR A 391 -14.35 -18.35 -5.85
CA THR A 391 -13.48 -18.88 -6.91
C THR A 391 -12.87 -17.80 -7.80
N LEU A 392 -13.39 -16.56 -7.76
CA LEU A 392 -12.89 -15.47 -8.59
C LEU A 392 -11.57 -14.92 -8.05
N LYS A 393 -10.60 -14.74 -8.96
CA LYS A 393 -9.20 -14.43 -8.62
C LYS A 393 -9.05 -13.17 -7.79
N TYR A 394 -9.83 -12.13 -8.10
CA TYR A 394 -9.69 -10.80 -7.50
C TYR A 394 -10.76 -10.48 -6.44
N ALA A 395 -11.77 -11.34 -6.26
CA ALA A 395 -12.80 -11.16 -5.26
C ALA A 395 -12.24 -11.36 -3.84
N ARG A 396 -12.59 -10.47 -2.90
CA ARG A 396 -12.12 -10.50 -1.49
C ARG A 396 -13.23 -10.33 -0.45
N GLY A 397 -14.47 -10.53 -0.88
CA GLY A 397 -15.66 -10.47 -0.02
C GLY A 397 -16.86 -10.03 -0.84
N VAL A 398 -17.87 -9.50 -0.16
CA VAL A 398 -19.09 -8.98 -0.77
C VAL A 398 -19.41 -7.59 -0.24
N ILE A 399 -20.05 -6.74 -1.04
CA ILE A 399 -20.68 -5.51 -0.58
C ILE A 399 -22.19 -5.73 -0.47
N MET A 400 -22.79 -5.22 0.60
CA MET A 400 -24.22 -5.38 0.88
C MET A 400 -24.80 -4.13 1.54
N GLY A 401 -26.02 -3.76 1.15
CA GLY A 401 -26.81 -2.70 1.77
C GLY A 401 -27.49 -3.12 3.07
N THR A 402 -28.22 -2.20 3.71
CA THR A 402 -28.88 -2.44 5.00
C THR A 402 -30.27 -3.06 4.91
N SER A 403 -30.85 -3.14 3.71
CA SER A 403 -32.18 -3.70 3.45
C SER A 403 -32.21 -5.23 3.48
N GLY A 404 -31.07 -5.90 3.27
CA GLY A 404 -31.02 -7.36 3.21
C GLY A 404 -31.91 -7.91 2.08
N LEU A 405 -32.81 -8.84 2.40
CA LEU A 405 -33.82 -9.34 1.46
C LEU A 405 -35.07 -8.43 1.35
N GLY A 406 -34.99 -7.20 1.89
CA GLY A 406 -36.07 -6.22 1.93
C GLY A 406 -36.67 -5.97 3.32
N GLN A 407 -36.36 -6.81 4.31
CA GLN A 407 -36.86 -6.67 5.70
C GLN A 407 -35.76 -6.28 6.71
N GLY A 408 -34.56 -5.94 6.23
CA GLY A 408 -33.39 -5.61 7.04
C GLY A 408 -32.52 -6.82 7.39
N LEU A 409 -31.44 -6.55 8.13
CA LEU A 409 -30.37 -7.51 8.41
C LEU A 409 -30.63 -8.46 9.59
N ASP A 410 -31.74 -8.30 10.29
CA ASP A 410 -32.22 -9.18 11.35
C ASP A 410 -33.29 -10.17 10.86
N ASP A 411 -33.58 -10.18 9.55
CA ASP A 411 -34.47 -11.15 8.93
C ASP A 411 -33.86 -12.56 8.98
N ALA A 412 -34.57 -13.52 9.57
CA ALA A 412 -34.13 -14.91 9.64
C ALA A 412 -34.00 -15.57 8.25
N ALA A 413 -34.64 -15.03 7.21
CA ALA A 413 -34.45 -15.49 5.83
C ALA A 413 -33.03 -15.21 5.28
N LEU A 414 -32.24 -14.34 5.94
CA LEU A 414 -30.82 -14.13 5.65
C LEU A 414 -29.90 -15.20 6.27
N ASP A 415 -30.39 -16.04 7.19
CA ASP A 415 -29.55 -17.05 7.86
C ASP A 415 -28.80 -17.97 6.86
N PRO A 416 -29.40 -18.45 5.75
CA PRO A 416 -28.65 -19.21 4.72
C PRO A 416 -27.54 -18.38 4.05
N VAL A 417 -27.76 -17.09 3.85
CA VAL A 417 -26.78 -16.15 3.27
C VAL A 417 -25.61 -15.95 4.22
N TYR A 418 -25.88 -15.72 5.52
CA TYR A 418 -24.85 -15.62 6.55
C TYR A 418 -24.06 -16.92 6.72
N ALA A 419 -24.74 -18.07 6.69
CA ALA A 419 -24.10 -19.38 6.75
C ALA A 419 -23.13 -19.58 5.58
N ALA A 420 -23.52 -19.20 4.36
CA ALA A 420 -22.66 -19.31 3.18
C ALA A 420 -21.45 -18.36 3.26
N LEU A 421 -21.66 -17.10 3.65
CA LEU A 421 -20.58 -16.12 3.82
C LEU A 421 -19.57 -16.56 4.89
N GLU A 422 -20.06 -17.10 6.01
CA GLU A 422 -19.21 -17.68 7.05
C GLU A 422 -18.44 -18.91 6.54
N LYS A 423 -19.12 -19.86 5.88
CA LYS A 423 -18.50 -21.07 5.31
C LYS A 423 -17.38 -20.76 4.33
N HIS A 424 -17.56 -19.76 3.47
CA HIS A 424 -16.58 -19.34 2.47
C HIS A 424 -15.60 -18.28 2.99
N ASN A 425 -15.69 -17.92 4.27
CA ASN A 425 -14.79 -16.97 4.94
C ASN A 425 -14.74 -15.60 4.22
N GLN A 426 -15.86 -15.18 3.65
CA GLN A 426 -15.98 -13.94 2.89
C GLN A 426 -16.39 -12.78 3.80
N LEU A 427 -15.65 -11.68 3.74
CA LEU A 427 -15.95 -10.45 4.47
C LEU A 427 -17.17 -9.75 3.87
N ILE A 428 -18.10 -9.32 4.72
CA ILE A 428 -19.19 -8.43 4.31
C ILE A 428 -18.70 -7.00 4.48
N PHE A 429 -18.62 -6.22 3.41
CA PHE A 429 -18.56 -4.77 3.49
C PHE A 429 -20.00 -4.22 3.55
N LEU A 430 -20.44 -3.84 4.74
CA LEU A 430 -21.78 -3.30 4.97
C LEU A 430 -21.76 -1.78 4.76
N HIS A 431 -22.57 -1.31 3.80
CA HIS A 431 -22.55 0.06 3.34
C HIS A 431 -23.95 0.69 3.35
N PRO A 432 -24.10 1.99 3.72
CA PRO A 432 -25.40 2.66 3.74
C PRO A 432 -25.89 3.06 2.35
N HIS A 433 -27.19 3.32 2.24
CA HIS A 433 -27.79 3.88 1.03
C HIS A 433 -29.12 4.56 1.33
N TYR A 434 -29.96 3.90 2.12
CA TYR A 434 -31.36 4.26 2.31
C TYR A 434 -31.56 5.46 3.24
N GLY A 435 -30.57 5.77 4.08
CA GLY A 435 -30.58 6.87 5.03
C GLY A 435 -31.73 6.77 6.03
N LEU A 436 -32.28 7.93 6.39
CA LEU A 436 -33.45 8.05 7.24
C LEU A 436 -34.61 8.66 6.45
N PRO A 437 -35.87 8.48 6.89
CA PRO A 437 -37.01 9.13 6.24
C PRO A 437 -36.82 10.64 6.15
N THR A 438 -36.99 11.23 4.96
CA THR A 438 -36.70 12.66 4.70
C THR A 438 -37.40 13.61 5.69
N SER A 439 -38.55 13.21 6.23
CA SER A 439 -39.30 13.98 7.24
C SER A 439 -38.51 14.31 8.50
N VAL A 440 -37.51 13.49 8.87
CA VAL A 440 -36.70 13.73 10.08
C VAL A 440 -35.77 14.94 9.95
N TYR A 441 -35.48 15.38 8.71
CA TYR A 441 -34.61 16.53 8.44
C TYR A 441 -35.35 17.88 8.50
N GLY A 442 -36.68 17.85 8.59
CA GLY A 442 -37.52 19.04 8.74
C GLY A 442 -37.73 19.84 7.44
N PRO A 443 -38.59 20.86 7.49
CA PRO A 443 -39.06 21.58 6.30
C PRO A 443 -37.98 22.45 5.63
N ARG A 444 -36.87 22.73 6.31
CA ARG A 444 -35.75 23.54 5.77
C ARG A 444 -34.61 22.70 5.19
N ALA A 445 -34.77 21.37 5.10
CA ALA A 445 -33.70 20.46 4.68
C ALA A 445 -33.10 20.83 3.32
N SER A 446 -33.90 21.34 2.38
CA SER A 446 -33.45 21.78 1.06
C SER A 446 -32.45 22.94 1.09
N GLU A 447 -32.41 23.73 2.19
CA GLU A 447 -31.45 24.82 2.36
C GLU A 447 -30.03 24.33 2.71
N TYR A 448 -29.88 23.05 3.09
CA TYR A 448 -28.63 22.50 3.61
C TYR A 448 -27.93 21.56 2.62
N GLY A 449 -28.38 21.55 1.36
CA GLY A 449 -27.93 20.60 0.35
C GLY A 449 -28.05 19.16 0.83
N HIS A 450 -27.03 18.33 0.58
CA HIS A 450 -27.02 16.92 0.96
C HIS A 450 -26.36 16.66 2.33
N VAL A 451 -26.06 17.70 3.13
CA VAL A 451 -25.31 17.54 4.38
C VAL A 451 -26.04 16.63 5.37
N LEU A 452 -27.33 16.85 5.64
CA LEU A 452 -28.07 16.03 6.61
C LEU A 452 -28.18 14.54 6.19
N PRO A 453 -28.62 14.18 4.96
CA PRO A 453 -28.70 12.78 4.57
C PRO A 453 -27.35 12.07 4.52
N LEU A 454 -26.28 12.75 4.07
CA LEU A 454 -24.95 12.12 3.95
C LEU A 454 -24.21 12.07 5.30
N ALA A 455 -24.15 13.18 6.04
CA ALA A 455 -23.38 13.26 7.28
C ALA A 455 -24.09 12.63 8.49
N LEU A 456 -25.43 12.52 8.48
CA LEU A 456 -26.20 11.92 9.56
C LEU A 456 -26.97 10.68 9.11
N GLY A 457 -27.69 10.76 7.98
CA GLY A 457 -28.54 9.67 7.51
C GLY A 457 -27.78 8.35 7.34
N PHE A 458 -26.72 8.37 6.53
CA PHE A 458 -25.89 7.20 6.25
C PHE A 458 -25.26 6.55 7.51
N PRO A 459 -24.52 7.27 8.36
CA PRO A 459 -23.92 6.65 9.54
C PRO A 459 -24.96 6.17 10.57
N LEU A 460 -26.12 6.86 10.69
CA LEU A 460 -27.21 6.39 11.57
C LEU A 460 -27.89 5.13 11.01
N GLU A 461 -28.10 5.04 9.70
CA GLU A 461 -28.62 3.84 9.03
C GLU A 461 -27.75 2.62 9.32
N THR A 462 -26.43 2.74 9.10
CA THR A 462 -25.45 1.68 9.43
C THR A 462 -25.55 1.27 10.89
N THR A 463 -25.62 2.24 11.80
CA THR A 463 -25.71 1.98 13.25
C THR A 463 -26.99 1.21 13.60
N ILE A 464 -28.13 1.60 13.03
CA ILE A 464 -29.42 0.93 13.26
C ILE A 464 -29.38 -0.50 12.73
N ALA A 465 -28.88 -0.70 11.51
CA ALA A 465 -28.81 -2.01 10.87
C ALA A 465 -27.94 -3.00 11.68
N VAL A 466 -26.75 -2.57 12.10
CA VAL A 466 -25.85 -3.39 12.93
C VAL A 466 -26.42 -3.64 14.32
N THR A 467 -27.07 -2.64 14.93
CA THR A 467 -27.73 -2.81 16.23
C THR A 467 -28.87 -3.83 16.15
N ARG A 468 -29.62 -3.86 15.04
CA ARG A 468 -30.65 -4.90 14.79
C ARG A 468 -30.02 -6.29 14.70
N MET A 469 -28.91 -6.46 13.96
CA MET A 469 -28.17 -7.73 13.90
C MET A 469 -27.68 -8.19 15.28
N LEU A 470 -27.17 -7.27 16.11
CA LEU A 470 -26.73 -7.54 17.47
C LEU A 470 -27.89 -8.05 18.35
N LEU A 471 -29.02 -7.35 18.32
CA LEU A 471 -30.19 -7.66 19.15
C LEU A 471 -30.94 -8.93 18.70
N SER A 472 -30.84 -9.28 17.42
CA SER A 472 -31.41 -10.52 16.88
C SER A 472 -30.47 -11.72 17.01
N GLY A 473 -29.26 -11.53 17.55
CA GLY A 473 -28.31 -12.61 17.83
C GLY A 473 -27.66 -13.21 16.57
N VAL A 474 -27.46 -12.42 15.50
CA VAL A 474 -26.79 -12.90 14.27
C VAL A 474 -25.42 -13.49 14.61
N TRP A 475 -24.61 -12.80 15.41
CA TRP A 475 -23.28 -13.28 15.83
C TRP A 475 -23.29 -14.36 16.92
N ASP A 476 -24.45 -14.68 17.48
CA ASP A 476 -24.61 -15.85 18.33
C ASP A 476 -24.86 -17.12 17.47
N ARG A 477 -25.54 -16.95 16.31
CA ARG A 477 -25.76 -18.03 15.33
C ARG A 477 -24.55 -18.24 14.41
N PHE A 478 -23.91 -17.16 13.98
CA PHE A 478 -22.79 -17.14 13.04
C PHE A 478 -21.57 -16.49 13.69
N THR A 479 -20.95 -17.23 14.62
CA THR A 479 -19.89 -16.74 15.50
C THR A 479 -18.60 -16.32 14.80
N LYS A 480 -18.37 -16.76 13.56
CA LYS A 480 -17.18 -16.43 12.75
C LYS A 480 -17.49 -15.44 11.62
N LEU A 481 -18.76 -15.06 11.44
CA LEU A 481 -19.16 -14.06 10.45
C LEU A 481 -18.41 -12.74 10.70
N SER A 482 -17.73 -12.26 9.68
CA SER A 482 -16.94 -11.02 9.75
C SER A 482 -17.59 -9.93 8.91
N VAL A 483 -17.68 -8.72 9.47
CA VAL A 483 -18.32 -7.57 8.81
C VAL A 483 -17.42 -6.34 8.93
N LEU A 484 -17.05 -5.75 7.79
CA LEU A 484 -16.47 -4.42 7.69
C LEU A 484 -17.59 -3.40 7.60
N LEU A 485 -17.58 -2.42 8.51
CA LEU A 485 -18.58 -1.36 8.54
C LEU A 485 -18.06 -0.08 7.91
N ALA A 486 -18.87 0.48 7.00
CA ALA A 486 -18.62 1.79 6.43
C ALA A 486 -18.62 2.90 7.49
N HIS A 487 -17.82 3.94 7.23
CA HIS A 487 -17.76 5.20 7.99
C HIS A 487 -17.46 4.99 9.48
N SER A 488 -16.44 4.18 9.77
CA SER A 488 -16.05 3.72 11.12
C SER A 488 -17.19 3.11 11.95
N GLY A 489 -18.14 2.42 11.30
CA GLY A 489 -19.32 1.86 11.96
C GLY A 489 -20.44 2.87 12.18
N GLY A 490 -20.42 3.98 11.45
CA GLY A 490 -21.31 5.10 11.61
C GLY A 490 -21.14 5.75 12.98
N THR A 491 -22.09 5.49 13.89
CA THR A 491 -22.05 5.98 15.28
C THR A 491 -21.89 4.87 16.30
N LEU A 492 -21.71 3.62 15.86
CA LEU A 492 -21.67 2.46 16.73
C LEU A 492 -20.55 2.52 17.79
N PRO A 493 -19.28 2.88 17.47
CA PRO A 493 -18.24 2.99 18.50
C PRO A 493 -18.59 3.96 19.63
N PHE A 494 -19.25 5.07 19.29
CA PHE A 494 -19.65 6.08 20.26
C PHE A 494 -20.88 5.64 21.08
N LEU A 495 -21.82 4.91 20.47
CA LEU A 495 -23.07 4.50 21.11
C LEU A 495 -23.01 3.13 21.80
N ALA A 496 -21.94 2.34 21.61
CA ALA A 496 -21.83 0.97 22.13
C ALA A 496 -22.10 0.87 23.65
N GLY A 497 -21.54 1.77 24.46
CA GLY A 497 -21.78 1.77 25.91
C GLY A 497 -23.24 2.09 26.28
N ARG A 498 -23.90 2.95 25.51
CA ARG A 498 -25.33 3.24 25.69
C ARG A 498 -26.20 2.05 25.29
N ILE A 499 -25.87 1.39 24.18
CA ILE A 499 -26.57 0.18 23.72
C ILE A 499 -26.48 -0.92 24.78
N GLU A 500 -25.28 -1.19 25.30
CA GLU A 500 -25.07 -2.16 26.40
C GLU A 500 -25.90 -1.83 27.63
N SER A 501 -25.85 -0.58 28.09
CA SER A 501 -26.65 -0.14 29.24
C SER A 501 -28.15 -0.32 28.99
N CYS A 502 -28.66 0.05 27.81
CA CYS A 502 -30.05 -0.16 27.45
C CYS A 502 -30.44 -1.64 27.43
N ILE A 503 -29.60 -2.53 26.88
CA ILE A 503 -29.85 -3.98 26.87
C ILE A 503 -30.01 -4.52 28.31
N LEU A 504 -29.08 -4.17 29.20
CA LEU A 504 -29.06 -4.69 30.58
C LEU A 504 -30.21 -4.17 31.44
N HIS A 505 -30.71 -2.97 31.13
CA HIS A 505 -31.81 -2.34 31.87
C HIS A 505 -33.19 -2.53 31.21
N ASP A 506 -33.28 -3.22 30.08
CA ASP A 506 -34.55 -3.46 29.41
C ASP A 506 -35.33 -4.63 30.04
N GLY A 507 -36.51 -4.32 30.57
CA GLY A 507 -37.36 -5.30 31.25
C GLY A 507 -37.92 -6.38 30.32
N HIS A 508 -38.14 -6.06 29.04
CA HIS A 508 -38.64 -7.02 28.06
C HIS A 508 -37.54 -8.04 27.72
N LEU A 509 -36.32 -7.58 27.40
CA LEU A 509 -35.18 -8.46 27.12
C LEU A 509 -34.85 -9.35 28.33
N LYS A 510 -34.83 -8.78 29.54
CA LYS A 510 -34.59 -9.53 30.78
C LYS A 510 -35.63 -10.63 30.99
N LYS A 511 -36.92 -10.32 30.79
CA LYS A 511 -38.01 -11.30 30.93
C LYS A 511 -37.87 -12.48 29.95
N HIS A 512 -37.32 -12.24 28.76
CA HIS A 512 -37.11 -13.27 27.74
C HIS A 512 -35.71 -13.90 27.81
N GLY A 513 -34.93 -13.66 28.87
CA GLY A 513 -33.61 -14.26 29.06
C GLY A 513 -32.54 -13.75 28.08
N LYS A 514 -32.79 -12.65 27.35
CA LYS A 514 -31.88 -12.11 26.33
C LYS A 514 -30.74 -11.25 26.89
N THR A 515 -30.64 -11.11 28.21
CA THR A 515 -29.61 -10.31 28.87
C THR A 515 -28.52 -11.15 29.54
N GLN A 516 -28.65 -12.48 29.55
CA GLN A 516 -27.70 -13.40 30.17
C GLN A 516 -26.96 -14.22 29.11
N ASN A 517 -25.68 -14.55 29.36
CA ASN A 517 -24.82 -15.37 28.50
C ASN A 517 -24.72 -14.89 27.03
N ARG A 518 -25.03 -13.62 26.76
CA ARG A 518 -24.80 -12.99 25.47
C ARG A 518 -23.36 -12.51 25.36
N ARG A 519 -22.85 -12.45 24.13
CA ARG A 519 -21.60 -11.74 23.84
C ARG A 519 -21.86 -10.23 23.89
N GLU A 520 -20.95 -9.49 24.51
CA GLU A 520 -21.10 -8.03 24.58
C GLU A 520 -20.86 -7.39 23.21
N VAL A 521 -21.43 -6.21 22.97
CA VAL A 521 -21.18 -5.37 21.80
C VAL A 521 -19.68 -5.13 21.66
N TRP A 522 -18.98 -4.91 22.78
CA TRP A 522 -17.52 -4.74 22.81
C TRP A 522 -16.77 -6.00 22.35
N ASP A 523 -17.24 -7.19 22.71
CA ASP A 523 -16.63 -8.44 22.25
C ASP A 523 -16.80 -8.59 20.74
N ILE A 524 -17.99 -8.31 20.23
CA ILE A 524 -18.30 -8.41 18.80
C ILE A 524 -17.51 -7.36 17.99
N LEU A 525 -17.35 -6.14 18.50
CA LEU A 525 -16.47 -5.10 17.93
C LEU A 525 -15.02 -5.57 17.82
N LYS A 526 -14.52 -6.32 18.80
CA LYS A 526 -13.13 -6.81 18.83
C LYS A 526 -12.88 -8.12 18.07
N THR A 527 -13.93 -8.85 17.70
CA THR A 527 -13.78 -10.22 17.15
C THR A 527 -14.41 -10.40 15.78
N ASN A 528 -15.57 -9.80 15.52
CA ASN A 528 -16.33 -9.99 14.28
C ASN A 528 -16.36 -8.75 13.39
N ILE A 529 -16.31 -7.55 13.98
CA ILE A 529 -16.46 -6.31 13.24
C ILE A 529 -15.10 -5.71 12.90
N TYR A 530 -14.92 -5.28 11.66
CA TYR A 530 -13.87 -4.38 11.22
C TYR A 530 -14.49 -3.02 10.93
N LEU A 531 -13.71 -1.95 11.08
CA LEU A 531 -14.16 -0.59 10.83
C LEU A 531 -13.28 0.02 9.74
N ASP A 532 -13.87 0.68 8.75
CA ASP A 532 -13.07 1.56 7.92
C ASP A 532 -12.62 2.81 8.70
N ALA A 533 -11.67 3.57 8.16
CA ALA A 533 -11.17 4.82 8.71
C ALA A 533 -11.76 6.06 8.01
N VAL A 534 -12.94 5.94 7.37
CA VAL A 534 -13.63 7.06 6.72
C VAL A 534 -14.41 7.86 7.76
N ILE A 535 -13.69 8.70 8.52
CA ILE A 535 -14.24 9.43 9.68
C ILE A 535 -13.80 10.90 9.75
N TYR A 536 -12.90 11.31 8.85
CA TYR A 536 -12.45 12.69 8.60
C TYR A 536 -11.77 13.43 9.77
N SER A 537 -11.79 12.88 10.98
CA SER A 537 -11.26 13.52 12.19
C SER A 537 -10.60 12.51 13.14
N GLU A 538 -9.51 12.93 13.76
CA GLU A 538 -8.81 12.12 14.77
C GLU A 538 -9.70 11.79 15.99
N VAL A 539 -10.71 12.61 16.28
CA VAL A 539 -11.61 12.41 17.43
C VAL A 539 -12.45 11.16 17.22
N GLY A 540 -13.09 11.04 16.05
CA GLY A 540 -13.87 9.85 15.71
C GLY A 540 -12.97 8.63 15.53
N LEU A 541 -11.79 8.80 14.92
CA LEU A 541 -10.85 7.70 14.71
C LEU A 541 -10.34 7.11 16.04
N LYS A 542 -10.05 7.95 17.06
CA LYS A 542 -9.67 7.47 18.40
C LYS A 542 -10.79 6.70 19.09
N ALA A 543 -12.04 7.13 18.95
CA ALA A 543 -13.18 6.36 19.46
C ALA A 543 -13.34 4.99 18.78
N ALA A 544 -13.14 4.94 17.45
CA ALA A 544 -13.14 3.68 16.70
C ALA A 544 -11.97 2.76 17.11
N LEU A 545 -10.80 3.34 17.35
CA LEU A 545 -9.60 2.67 17.85
C LEU A 545 -9.83 2.05 19.23
N ASP A 546 -10.38 2.80 20.18
CA ASP A 546 -10.68 2.31 21.53
C ASP A 546 -11.73 1.18 21.51
N ALA A 547 -12.68 1.26 20.57
CA ALA A 547 -13.75 0.27 20.44
C ALA A 547 -13.28 -1.06 19.84
N SER A 548 -12.52 -1.04 18.73
CA SER A 548 -12.19 -2.24 17.95
C SER A 548 -10.71 -2.63 17.94
N GLY A 549 -9.81 -1.73 18.35
CA GLY A 549 -8.36 -1.92 18.25
C GLY A 549 -7.78 -1.51 16.89
N SER A 550 -6.49 -1.18 16.86
CA SER A 550 -5.81 -0.68 15.66
C SER A 550 -5.68 -1.75 14.57
N ASP A 551 -5.65 -3.02 14.93
CA ASP A 551 -5.57 -4.16 14.02
C ASP A 551 -6.89 -4.47 13.30
N ARG A 552 -7.95 -3.70 13.60
CA ARG A 552 -9.28 -3.86 12.99
C ARG A 552 -9.79 -2.59 12.30
N LEU A 553 -8.93 -1.59 12.15
CA LEU A 553 -9.17 -0.37 11.39
C LEU A 553 -8.51 -0.43 10.01
N LEU A 554 -9.23 -0.06 8.96
CA LEU A 554 -8.76 -0.12 7.57
C LEU A 554 -8.98 1.20 6.83
N PHE A 555 -7.97 1.72 6.14
CA PHE A 555 -8.08 2.95 5.37
C PHE A 555 -9.08 2.86 4.20
N GLY A 556 -9.76 3.98 3.94
CA GLY A 556 -10.73 4.12 2.87
C GLY A 556 -10.88 5.57 2.42
N THR A 557 -11.38 5.80 1.20
CA THR A 557 -11.54 7.16 0.63
C THR A 557 -12.99 7.58 0.37
N ASP A 558 -13.88 6.61 0.18
CA ASP A 558 -15.24 6.80 -0.33
C ASP A 558 -15.28 7.48 -1.72
N HIS A 559 -14.19 7.34 -2.50
CA HIS A 559 -14.15 7.81 -3.88
C HIS A 559 -15.20 7.07 -4.73
N PRO A 560 -15.91 7.74 -5.66
CA PRO A 560 -15.71 9.14 -6.09
C PRO A 560 -16.71 10.15 -5.51
N PHE A 561 -17.38 9.87 -4.38
CA PHE A 561 -18.57 10.64 -4.01
C PHE A 561 -18.34 12.08 -3.52
N PHE A 562 -17.13 12.40 -3.06
CA PHE A 562 -16.77 13.72 -2.53
C PHE A 562 -15.62 14.36 -3.30
N PRO A 563 -15.83 14.73 -4.58
CA PRO A 563 -14.81 15.39 -5.40
C PRO A 563 -14.56 16.83 -4.92
N PRO A 564 -13.42 17.43 -5.29
CA PRO A 564 -13.21 18.87 -5.13
C PRO A 564 -14.31 19.67 -5.85
N LEU A 565 -14.72 20.80 -5.26
CA LEU A 565 -15.68 21.72 -5.87
C LEU A 565 -15.03 22.88 -6.62
N GLU A 566 -13.73 23.10 -6.40
CA GLU A 566 -12.93 24.13 -7.09
C GLU A 566 -12.36 23.55 -8.39
N GLU A 567 -12.50 24.27 -9.51
CA GLU A 567 -12.15 23.77 -10.85
C GLU A 567 -10.67 23.37 -11.00
N ASP A 568 -9.75 24.03 -10.29
CA ASP A 568 -8.31 23.78 -10.36
C ASP A 568 -7.81 22.80 -9.28
N ALA A 569 -8.66 22.39 -8.34
CA ALA A 569 -8.27 21.52 -7.24
C ALA A 569 -8.17 20.07 -7.72
N LYS A 570 -6.93 19.57 -7.76
CA LYS A 570 -6.65 18.17 -8.12
C LYS A 570 -6.70 17.24 -6.92
N GLU A 571 -6.23 17.68 -5.76
CA GLU A 571 -6.23 16.87 -4.55
C GLU A 571 -7.61 16.82 -3.89
N TRP A 572 -8.01 15.63 -3.47
CA TRP A 572 -9.29 15.41 -2.82
C TRP A 572 -9.16 15.67 -1.32
N HIS A 573 -9.78 16.76 -0.83
CA HIS A 573 -9.80 17.05 0.60
C HIS A 573 -10.39 15.90 1.42
N SER A 574 -11.38 15.20 0.86
CA SER A 574 -11.99 13.99 1.44
C SER A 574 -10.96 12.88 1.74
N VAL A 575 -9.93 12.74 0.91
CA VAL A 575 -8.82 11.79 1.10
C VAL A 575 -7.83 12.31 2.15
N ASN A 576 -7.38 13.55 1.97
CA ASN A 576 -6.39 14.17 2.86
C ASN A 576 -6.88 14.29 4.30
N ALA A 577 -8.19 14.47 4.52
CA ALA A 577 -8.80 14.48 5.84
C ALA A 577 -8.65 13.12 6.56
N ASN A 578 -8.85 11.99 5.87
CA ASN A 578 -8.69 10.66 6.45
C ASN A 578 -7.21 10.32 6.68
N TYR A 579 -6.31 10.65 5.74
CA TYR A 579 -4.86 10.56 5.99
C TYR A 579 -4.44 11.36 7.23
N GLY A 580 -4.92 12.60 7.34
CA GLY A 580 -4.64 13.48 8.47
C GLY A 580 -5.19 12.95 9.78
N ALA A 581 -6.38 12.35 9.78
CA ALA A 581 -6.96 11.72 10.96
C ALA A 581 -6.08 10.56 11.47
N ILE A 582 -5.62 9.67 10.57
CA ILE A 582 -4.73 8.55 10.91
C ILE A 582 -3.39 9.07 11.42
N SER A 583 -2.74 9.98 10.69
CA SER A 583 -1.45 10.54 11.09
C SER A 583 -1.49 11.16 12.49
N LYS A 584 -2.55 11.92 12.82
CA LYS A 584 -2.71 12.52 14.15
C LYS A 584 -3.03 11.50 15.24
N ALA A 585 -3.86 10.50 14.94
CA ALA A 585 -4.22 9.46 15.91
C ALA A 585 -3.03 8.57 16.30
N PHE A 586 -2.07 8.37 15.38
CA PHE A 586 -0.90 7.50 15.57
C PHE A 586 0.43 8.26 15.54
N ALA A 587 0.45 9.54 15.94
CA ALA A 587 1.63 10.40 15.87
C ALA A 587 2.88 9.88 16.62
N THR A 588 2.72 8.89 17.50
CA THR A 588 3.79 8.24 18.26
C THR A 588 4.00 6.75 17.90
N ASP A 589 3.26 6.21 16.93
CA ASP A 589 3.27 4.78 16.58
C ASP A 589 3.10 4.59 15.06
N ASP A 590 4.16 4.92 14.32
CA ASP A 590 4.19 4.85 12.85
C ASP A 590 3.82 3.45 12.33
N LYS A 591 4.18 2.39 13.05
CA LYS A 591 3.84 1.02 12.64
C LYS A 591 2.34 0.81 12.61
N LYS A 592 1.61 1.20 13.65
CA LYS A 592 0.15 1.10 13.65
C LYS A 592 -0.49 2.01 12.61
N ALA A 593 0.08 3.18 12.36
CA ALA A 593 -0.38 4.04 11.26
C ALA A 593 -0.30 3.30 9.92
N GLN A 594 0.83 2.66 9.62
CA GLN A 594 1.04 1.87 8.41
C GLN A 594 0.15 0.62 8.33
N ASP A 595 -0.12 -0.03 9.47
CA ASP A 595 -1.07 -1.13 9.54
C ASP A 595 -2.50 -0.67 9.20
N VAL A 596 -2.95 0.47 9.72
CA VAL A 596 -4.27 1.03 9.38
C VAL A 596 -4.33 1.50 7.92
N LEU A 597 -3.26 2.11 7.41
CA LEU A 597 -3.16 2.55 6.02
C LEU A 597 -3.19 1.41 5.01
N GLY A 598 -2.79 0.19 5.40
CA GLY A 598 -2.76 -0.91 4.45
C GLY A 598 -2.48 -2.29 5.02
N GLY A 599 -1.64 -2.40 6.06
CA GLY A 599 -1.24 -3.71 6.57
C GLY A 599 -2.37 -4.59 7.07
N ASN A 600 -3.38 -3.99 7.69
CA ASN A 600 -4.60 -4.67 8.10
C ASN A 600 -5.37 -5.18 6.88
N ALA A 601 -5.55 -4.35 5.85
CA ALA A 601 -6.24 -4.76 4.63
C ALA A 601 -5.51 -5.90 3.93
N VAL A 602 -4.18 -5.84 3.80
CA VAL A 602 -3.36 -6.90 3.22
C VAL A 602 -3.57 -8.22 3.95
N ARG A 603 -3.52 -8.22 5.28
CA ARG A 603 -3.71 -9.41 6.11
C ARG A 603 -5.14 -9.95 6.05
N ILE A 604 -6.13 -9.09 6.23
CA ILE A 604 -7.54 -9.47 6.35
C ILE A 604 -8.08 -9.95 4.99
N LEU A 605 -7.73 -9.24 3.92
CA LEU A 605 -8.22 -9.48 2.57
C LEU A 605 -7.23 -10.27 1.70
N ARG A 606 -6.11 -10.76 2.24
CA ARG A 606 -5.16 -11.63 1.51
C ARG A 606 -4.75 -11.02 0.14
N LEU A 607 -4.12 -9.85 0.21
CA LEU A 607 -3.79 -9.01 -0.96
C LEU A 607 -2.34 -9.12 -1.45
N ASP A 608 -1.56 -9.99 -0.82
CA ASP A 608 -0.14 -10.28 -1.09
C ASP A 608 0.11 -11.00 -2.42
#